data_AF-K9VT67-F1
#
_entry.id   AF-K9VT67-F1
#
_cell.length_a   1.000
_cell.length_b   1.000
_cell.length_c   1.000
_cell.angle_alpha   90.00
_cell.angle_beta   90.00
_cell.angle_gamma   90.00
#
_symmetry.space_group_name_H-M   'P 1'
#
loop_
_entity.id
_entity.type
_entity.pdbx_description
1 polymer ?
#
loop_
_entity_poly.entity_id
_entity_poly.type
_entity_poly.pdbx_seq_one_letter_code
_entity_poly.pdbx_strand_id
1 'polypeptide(L)' 'MTPSDQQQLKAHLKAVAKILYRNTEPTELKSFESIEKSVRQKMLSEVGPEIGNFFFQQYQEFKQENPEK' A
#
# COMPACT_ATOMS: atom_id res chain seq x y z
N MET A 1 -15.15 -6.62 5.61
CA MET A 1 -14.14 -7.66 5.37
C MET A 1 -14.58 -8.92 6.07
N THR A 2 -14.62 -10.03 5.35
CA THR A 2 -14.82 -11.34 5.97
C THR A 2 -13.57 -11.75 6.77
N PRO A 3 -13.66 -12.73 7.69
CA PRO A 3 -12.47 -13.26 8.37
C PRO A 3 -11.41 -13.79 7.40
N SER A 4 -11.83 -14.38 6.27
CA SER A 4 -10.92 -14.83 5.22
C SER A 4 -10.16 -13.66 4.58
N ASP A 5 -10.88 -12.58 4.23
CA ASP A 5 -10.25 -11.38 3.66
C ASP A 5 -9.25 -10.74 4.62
N GLN A 6 -9.56 -10.71 5.92
CA GLN A 6 -8.65 -10.18 6.95
C GLN A 6 -7.35 -11.00 7.03
N GLN A 7 -7.45 -12.33 6.95
CA GLN A 7 -6.28 -13.20 6.97
C GLN A 7 -5.42 -13.01 5.73
N GLN A 8 -6.03 -12.95 4.55
CA GLN A 8 -5.34 -12.70 3.29
C GLN A 8 -4.67 -11.33 3.31
N LEU A 9 -5.39 -10.28 3.71
CA LEU A 9 -4.84 -8.93 3.85
C LEU A 9 -3.61 -8.93 4.76
N LYS A 10 -3.70 -9.58 5.94
CA LYS A 10 -2.57 -9.67 6.87
C LYS A 10 -1.35 -10.37 6.25
N ALA A 11 -1.57 -11.43 5.46
CA ALA A 11 -0.51 -12.13 4.76
C ALA A 11 0.17 -11.23 3.71
N HIS A 12 -0.62 -10.52 2.91
CA HIS A 12 -0.11 -9.58 1.90
C HIS A 12 0.64 -8.41 2.53
N LEU A 13 0.09 -7.78 3.58
CA LEU A 13 0.76 -6.70 4.29
C LEU A 13 2.09 -7.15 4.89
N LYS A 14 2.17 -8.38 5.42
CA LYS A 14 3.43 -8.94 5.90
C LYS A 14 4.44 -9.14 4.78
N ALA A 15 4.00 -9.56 3.59
CA ALA A 15 4.88 -9.71 2.43
C ALA A 15 5.39 -8.34 1.95
N VAL A 16 4.52 -7.34 1.84
CA VAL A 16 4.87 -5.95 1.50
C VAL A 16 5.87 -5.40 2.51
N ALA A 17 5.61 -5.54 3.82
CA ALA A 17 6.52 -5.06 4.86
C ALA A 17 7.93 -5.65 4.76
N LYS A 18 8.05 -6.96 4.44
CA LYS A 18 9.36 -7.60 4.23
C LYS A 18 10.11 -7.01 3.04
N ILE A 19 9.40 -6.73 1.94
CA ILE A 19 9.99 -6.11 0.74
C ILE A 19 10.46 -4.70 1.07
N LEU A 20 9.61 -3.89 1.71
CA LEU A 20 9.96 -2.52 2.08
C LEU A 20 11.17 -2.49 3.00
N TYR A 21 11.19 -3.32 4.05
CA TYR A 21 12.31 -3.43 5.00
C TYR A 21 13.63 -3.81 4.34
N ARG A 22 13.62 -4.78 3.40
CA ARG A 22 14.83 -5.19 2.67
C ARG A 22 15.42 -4.06 1.81
N ASN A 23 14.58 -3.12 1.38
CA ASN A 23 14.97 -1.97 0.56
C ASN A 23 15.00 -0.66 1.37
N THR A 24 15.18 -0.75 2.70
CA THR A 24 15.39 0.40 3.58
C THR A 24 16.85 0.41 4.03
N GLU A 25 17.50 1.57 3.98
CA GLU A 25 18.91 1.66 4.38
C GLU A 25 19.08 1.42 5.89
N PRO A 26 20.17 0.78 6.35
CA PRO A 26 20.39 0.56 7.78
C PRO A 26 20.37 1.84 8.62
N THR A 27 20.76 2.97 8.03
CA THR A 27 20.73 4.30 8.68
C THR A 27 19.33 4.77 9.01
N GLU A 28 18.34 4.32 8.25
CA GLU A 28 16.92 4.66 8.40
C GLU A 28 16.21 3.78 9.44
N LEU A 29 16.90 2.76 9.97
CA LEU A 29 16.34 1.80 10.94
C LEU A 29 16.87 2.01 12.36
N LYS A 30 17.50 3.15 12.63
CA LYS A 30 18.26 3.40 13.88
C LYS A 30 17.42 3.90 15.05
N SER A 31 16.24 4.44 14.79
CA SER A 31 15.35 5.01 15.81
C SER A 31 13.90 4.89 15.37
N PHE A 32 12.97 4.97 16.32
CA PHE A 32 11.54 5.02 15.99
C PHE A 32 11.20 6.14 15.01
N GLU A 33 11.79 7.33 15.19
CA GLU A 33 11.56 8.46 14.29
C GLU A 33 12.06 8.19 12.86
N SER A 34 13.27 7.63 12.71
CA SER A 34 13.81 7.31 11.38
C SER A 34 13.00 6.19 10.70
N ILE A 35 12.64 5.15 11.44
CA ILE A 35 11.79 4.06 10.94
C ILE A 35 10.44 4.60 10.46
N GLU A 36 9.80 5.43 11.27
CA GLU A 36 8.50 6.01 10.96
C GLU A 36 8.56 6.89 9.70
N LYS A 37 9.57 7.76 9.60
CA LYS A 37 9.80 8.58 8.39
C LYS A 37 9.96 7.72 7.14
N SER A 38 10.78 6.68 7.21
CA SER A 38 11.03 5.81 6.05
C SER A 38 9.81 4.97 5.69
N VAL A 39 9.06 4.46 6.66
CA VAL A 39 7.78 3.78 6.40
C VAL A 39 6.79 4.74 5.74
N ARG A 40 6.59 5.95 6.27
CA ARG A 40 5.69 6.94 5.67
C ARG A 40 6.10 7.27 4.24
N GLN A 41 7.39 7.52 4.00
CA GLN A 41 7.88 7.85 2.67
C GLN A 41 7.58 6.73 1.68
N LYS A 42 7.89 5.48 2.05
CA LYS A 42 7.62 4.29 1.22
C LYS A 42 6.12 4.06 1.00
N MET A 43 5.29 4.32 2.01
CA MET A 43 3.84 4.28 1.84
C MET A 43 3.35 5.29 0.80
N LEU A 44 3.93 6.49 0.75
CA LEU A 44 3.55 7.53 -0.22
C LEU A 44 4.12 7.28 -1.61
N SER A 45 5.37 6.82 -1.73
CA SER A 45 6.05 6.71 -3.03
C SER A 45 5.91 5.35 -3.71
N GLU A 46 5.71 4.27 -2.95
CA GLU A 46 5.69 2.91 -3.48
C GLU A 46 4.31 2.25 -3.34
N VAL A 47 3.68 2.32 -2.16
CA VAL A 47 2.44 1.55 -1.88
C VAL A 47 1.18 2.31 -2.29
N GLY A 48 1.09 3.60 -1.94
CA GLY A 48 -0.07 4.45 -2.19
C GLY A 48 -0.47 4.53 -3.66
N PRO A 49 0.48 4.75 -4.60
CA PRO A 49 0.18 4.78 -6.02
C PRO A 49 -0.43 3.48 -6.54
N GLU A 50 0.06 2.30 -6.14
CA GLU A 50 -0.49 1.01 -6.57
C GLU A 50 -1.95 0.82 -6.13
N ILE A 51 -2.25 1.15 -4.86
CA ILE A 51 -3.63 1.10 -4.35
C ILE A 51 -4.49 2.14 -5.07
N GLY A 52 -4.01 3.38 -5.19
CA GLY A 52 -4.73 4.47 -5.83
C GLY A 52 -5.06 4.18 -7.30
N ASN A 53 -4.10 3.63 -8.04
CA ASN A 53 -4.26 3.24 -9.44
C ASN A 53 -5.37 2.20 -9.61
N PHE A 54 -5.41 1.18 -8.75
CA PHE A 54 -6.49 0.19 -8.78
C PHE A 54 -7.86 0.84 -8.62
N PHE A 55 -8.05 1.67 -7.57
CA PHE A 55 -9.33 2.34 -7.35
C PHE A 55 -9.69 3.33 -8.47
N PHE A 56 -8.70 4.02 -9.03
CA PHE A 56 -8.92 4.91 -10.16
C PHE A 56 -9.40 4.14 -11.40
N GLN A 57 -8.79 2.99 -11.71
CA GLN A 57 -9.22 2.13 -12.81
C GLN A 57 -10.67 1.66 -12.62
N GLN A 58 -11.01 1.17 -11.42
CA GLN A 58 -12.38 0.77 -11.09
C GLN A 58 -13.37 1.93 -11.24
N TYR A 59 -12.97 3.15 -10.86
CA TYR A 59 -13.79 4.34 -11.06
C TYR A 59 -14.00 4.70 -12.55
N GLN A 60 -12.97 4.54 -13.38
CA GLN A 60 -13.10 4.77 -14.83
C GLN A 60 -14.03 3.75 -15.48
N GLU A 61 -13.89 2.46 -15.13
CA GLU A 61 -14.78 1.39 -15.61
C GLU A 61 -16.23 1.68 -15.22
N PHE A 62 -16.48 2.02 -13.95
CA PHE A 62 -17.80 2.40 -13.48
C PHE A 62 -18.40 3.58 -14.27
N LYS A 63 -17.60 4.59 -14.59
CA LYS A 63 -18.04 5.73 -15.41
C LYS A 63 -18.35 5.36 -16.85
N GLN A 64 -17.61 4.42 -17.44
CA GLN A 64 -17.87 3.94 -18.80
C GLN A 64 -19.15 3.11 -18.87
N GLU A 65 -19.44 2.33 -17.84
CA GLU A 65 -20.66 1.52 -17.73
C GLU A 65 -21.89 2.37 -17.37
N ASN A 66 -21.68 3.51 -16.71
CA ASN A 66 -22.72 4.45 -16.30
C ASN A 66 -22.41 5.87 -16.82
N PRO A 67 -22.38 6.08 -18.15
CA PRO A 67 -22.14 7.39 -18.73
C PRO A 67 -23.40 8.25 -18.48
N GLU A 68 -23.34 9.05 -17.42
CA GLU A 68 -24.37 9.99 -16.96
C GLU A 68 -25.67 9.36 -16.39
N LYS A 69 -25.89 9.60 -15.08
CA LYS A 69 -27.24 9.86 -14.56
C LYS A 69 -27.49 11.36 -14.64
#